data_AF-A0A1F3NYX5-F1
#
_entry.id   AF-A0A1F3NYX5-F1
#
_cell.length_a   1.000
_cell.length_b   1.000
_cell.length_c   1.000
_cell.angle_alpha   90.00
_cell.angle_beta   90.00
_cell.angle_gamma   90.00
#
_symmetry.space_group_name_H-M   'P 1'
#
loop_
_entity.id
_entity.type
_entity.pdbx_description
1 polymer ?
#
loop_
_entity_poly.entity_id
_entity_poly.type
_entity_poly.pdbx_seq_one_letter_code
_entity_poly.pdbx_strand_id
1 'polypeptide(L)'
;MDHSEEKSIALFNKLFPQGFSGDDVFALLAPEGWEKTDLYLCFHPTPEQQFEEAMRFHTNLSALKKGKAGQPDPPPTLEKIKKEYKPSPFEPKREMQELIGYCLWDIFSDNHEVIDKKGIYEIGSFRGAAGFIADYLNMGSEENRYDYMDFYMGSIWIHSRADLTPVYRMIFQRLKAENCFWKYYYPRMGLVDFSGLREEKEDIANYSPEKSFLQEKEKEEKQEGIRRLQNEFDKIYEEEKKHLKSNPPAKVKAYVNVYGKYPLGWCE
;
A
#
# COMPACT_ATOMS: atom_id res chain seq x y z
N MET A 1 25.27 -8.18 -2.84
CA MET A 1 24.36 -7.24 -2.18
C MET A 1 24.71 -5.85 -2.67
N ASP A 2 23.71 -5.10 -3.09
CA ASP A 2 23.86 -3.70 -3.46
C ASP A 2 24.14 -2.88 -2.18
N HIS A 3 25.00 -1.86 -2.25
CA HIS A 3 25.29 -0.98 -1.10
C HIS A 3 24.03 -0.30 -0.53
N SER A 4 23.00 -0.13 -1.38
CA SER A 4 21.69 0.39 -0.97
C SER A 4 20.96 -0.57 -0.03
N GLU A 5 20.98 -1.87 -0.35
CA GLU A 5 20.30 -2.92 0.42
C GLU A 5 20.95 -3.11 1.80
N GLU A 6 22.28 -3.13 1.88
CA GLU A 6 23.02 -3.20 3.16
C GLU A 6 22.71 -2.01 4.07
N LYS A 7 22.59 -0.81 3.49
CA LYS A 7 22.21 0.41 4.23
C LYS A 7 20.79 0.29 4.79
N SER A 8 19.85 -0.26 4.02
CA SER A 8 18.46 -0.48 4.44
C SER A 8 18.35 -1.55 5.53
N ILE A 9 19.08 -2.66 5.41
CA ILE A 9 19.17 -3.70 6.46
C ILE A 9 19.74 -3.10 7.75
N ALA A 10 20.82 -2.32 7.65
CA ALA A 10 21.43 -1.66 8.80
C ALA A 10 20.45 -0.70 9.49
N LEU A 11 19.63 0.03 8.73
CA LEU A 11 18.57 0.86 9.31
C LEU A 11 17.53 -0.01 10.03
N PHE A 12 17.03 -1.07 9.39
CA PHE A 12 16.03 -1.95 9.99
C PHE A 12 16.51 -2.59 11.30
N ASN A 13 17.78 -3.01 11.36
CA ASN A 13 18.38 -3.52 12.59
C ASN A 13 18.44 -2.49 13.71
N LYS A 14 18.61 -1.19 13.39
CA LYS A 14 18.54 -0.12 14.40
C LYS A 14 17.11 0.19 14.81
N LEU A 15 16.18 0.17 13.86
CA LEU A 15 14.77 0.39 14.14
C LEU A 15 14.22 -0.74 14.99
N PHE A 16 14.60 -1.99 14.73
CA PHE A 16 14.06 -3.19 15.38
C PHE A 16 15.18 -4.11 15.87
N PRO A 17 15.91 -3.73 16.94
CA PRO A 17 17.08 -4.47 17.40
C PRO A 17 16.76 -5.88 17.91
N GLN A 18 15.51 -6.15 18.28
CA GLN A 18 15.04 -7.47 18.70
C GLN A 18 14.05 -8.09 17.68
N GLY A 19 14.01 -7.56 16.45
CA GLY A 19 13.06 -7.96 15.41
C GLY A 19 11.68 -7.32 15.56
N PHE A 20 10.80 -7.59 14.59
CA PHE A 20 9.47 -6.93 14.53
C PHE A 20 8.50 -7.39 15.63
N SER A 21 8.75 -8.55 16.24
CA SER A 21 8.01 -9.08 17.39
C SER A 21 8.90 -9.19 18.64
N GLY A 22 9.92 -8.35 18.73
CA GLY A 22 10.77 -8.22 19.90
C GLY A 22 10.02 -7.68 21.12
N ASP A 23 10.57 -7.91 22.32
CA ASP A 23 9.94 -7.49 23.57
C ASP A 23 9.77 -5.96 23.63
N ASP A 24 10.68 -5.21 22.99
CA ASP A 24 10.60 -3.76 22.87
C ASP A 24 9.40 -3.28 22.03
N VAL A 25 8.97 -4.07 21.05
CA VAL A 25 7.78 -3.77 20.23
C VAL A 25 6.51 -4.10 20.99
N PHE A 26 6.45 -5.28 21.63
CA PHE A 26 5.31 -5.66 22.47
C PHE A 26 5.09 -4.70 23.64
N ALA A 27 6.16 -4.27 24.32
CA ALA A 27 6.06 -3.32 25.43
C ALA A 27 5.45 -1.97 25.00
N LEU A 28 5.62 -1.57 23.74
CA LEU A 28 5.09 -0.30 23.22
C LEU A 28 3.67 -0.43 22.68
N LEU A 29 3.36 -1.52 21.96
CA LEU A 29 2.09 -1.67 21.25
C LEU A 29 1.06 -2.49 22.02
N ALA A 30 1.50 -3.39 22.90
CA ALA A 30 0.66 -4.34 23.61
C ALA A 30 1.16 -4.60 25.05
N PRO A 31 1.33 -3.56 25.88
CA PRO A 31 1.90 -3.70 27.22
C PRO A 31 1.10 -4.64 28.15
N GLU A 32 -0.21 -4.79 27.91
CA GLU A 32 -1.11 -5.63 28.70
C GLU A 32 -1.40 -7.01 28.07
N GLY A 33 -0.79 -7.32 26.92
CA GLY A 33 -1.07 -8.49 26.09
C GLY A 33 -1.69 -8.13 24.74
N TRP A 34 -1.35 -8.89 23.70
CA TRP A 34 -1.75 -8.64 22.31
C TRP A 34 -3.26 -8.70 22.11
N GLU A 35 -3.91 -9.69 22.71
CA GLU A 35 -5.35 -9.93 22.67
C GLU A 35 -6.19 -8.83 23.35
N LYS A 36 -5.56 -7.97 24.15
CA LYS A 36 -6.22 -6.84 24.83
C LYS A 36 -6.09 -5.54 24.06
N THR A 37 -5.36 -5.53 22.96
CA THR A 37 -5.21 -4.36 22.11
C THR A 37 -6.30 -4.31 21.07
N ASP A 38 -6.70 -3.11 20.64
CA ASP A 38 -7.58 -2.96 19.48
C ASP A 38 -6.93 -3.48 18.18
N LEU A 39 -5.59 -3.50 18.12
CA LEU A 39 -4.83 -4.03 16.98
C LEU A 39 -5.06 -5.54 16.76
N TYR A 40 -5.52 -6.27 17.78
CA TYR A 40 -6.00 -7.65 17.66
C TYR A 40 -7.03 -7.81 16.54
N LEU A 41 -7.92 -6.82 16.37
CA LEU A 41 -8.98 -6.85 15.36
C LEU A 41 -8.46 -6.82 13.91
N CYS A 42 -7.19 -6.44 13.68
CA CYS A 42 -6.58 -6.55 12.36
C CYS A 42 -6.58 -7.99 11.84
N PHE A 43 -6.33 -8.96 12.72
CA PHE A 43 -6.22 -10.39 12.39
C PHE A 43 -7.47 -11.18 12.80
N HIS A 44 -8.18 -10.69 13.81
CA HIS A 44 -9.37 -11.32 14.38
C HIS A 44 -10.59 -10.39 14.31
N PRO A 45 -11.02 -9.97 13.11
CA PRO A 45 -12.16 -9.08 12.97
C PRO A 45 -13.44 -9.76 13.47
N THR A 46 -14.37 -8.95 13.97
CA THR A 46 -15.69 -9.45 14.35
C THR A 46 -16.50 -9.85 13.11
N PRO A 47 -17.53 -10.72 13.25
CA PRO A 47 -18.45 -11.02 12.16
C PRO A 47 -19.10 -9.75 11.57
N GLU A 48 -19.36 -8.74 12.40
CA GLU A 48 -19.87 -7.44 11.98
C GLU A 48 -18.87 -6.69 11.10
N GLN A 49 -17.59 -6.64 11.47
CA GLN A 49 -16.54 -6.03 10.64
C GLN A 49 -16.37 -6.77 9.30
N GLN A 50 -16.37 -8.11 9.32
CA GLN A 50 -16.33 -8.90 8.09
C GLN A 50 -17.53 -8.62 7.18
N PHE A 51 -18.71 -8.41 7.77
CA PHE A 51 -19.91 -8.03 7.03
C PHE A 51 -19.79 -6.64 6.39
N GLU A 52 -19.32 -5.64 7.13
CA GLU A 52 -19.08 -4.30 6.60
C GLU A 52 -18.07 -4.31 5.44
N GLU A 53 -16.98 -5.07 5.58
CA GLU A 53 -16.00 -5.28 4.52
C GLU A 53 -16.62 -5.93 3.29
N ALA A 54 -17.36 -7.03 3.47
CA ALA A 54 -18.02 -7.74 2.38
C ALA A 54 -19.04 -6.85 1.66
N MET A 55 -19.80 -6.04 2.40
CA MET A 55 -20.74 -5.07 1.83
C MET A 55 -20.01 -4.00 1.01
N ARG A 56 -18.90 -3.44 1.53
CA ARG A 56 -18.08 -2.47 0.80
C ARG A 56 -17.55 -3.04 -0.51
N PHE A 57 -17.02 -4.27 -0.50
CA PHE A 57 -16.59 -4.96 -1.72
C PHE A 57 -17.74 -5.17 -2.70
N HIS A 58 -18.89 -5.64 -2.21
CA HIS A 58 -20.07 -5.85 -3.02
C HIS A 58 -20.55 -4.55 -3.69
N THR A 59 -20.59 -3.44 -2.96
CA THR A 59 -20.97 -2.13 -3.49
C THR A 59 -19.99 -1.64 -4.55
N ASN A 60 -18.68 -1.73 -4.29
CA ASN A 60 -17.63 -1.31 -5.22
C ASN A 60 -17.65 -2.13 -6.53
N LEU A 61 -17.76 -3.47 -6.42
CA LEU A 61 -17.87 -4.35 -7.59
C LEU A 61 -19.16 -4.12 -8.37
N SER A 62 -20.27 -3.87 -7.68
CA SER A 62 -21.56 -3.61 -8.32
C SER A 62 -21.55 -2.26 -9.07
N ALA A 63 -20.86 -1.25 -8.54
CA ALA A 63 -20.64 0.02 -9.24
C ALA A 63 -19.85 -0.17 -10.54
N LEU A 64 -18.81 -1.02 -10.53
CA LEU A 64 -18.01 -1.36 -11.73
C LEU A 64 -18.80 -2.18 -12.77
N LYS A 65 -19.78 -2.98 -12.33
CA LYS A 65 -20.64 -3.79 -13.21
C LYS A 65 -21.77 -2.98 -13.86
N LYS A 66 -22.10 -1.76 -13.38
CA LYS A 66 -23.11 -0.89 -14.01
C LYS A 66 -22.67 -0.51 -15.43
N GLY A 67 -23.17 -1.26 -16.43
CA GLY A 67 -22.83 -1.11 -17.85
C GLY A 67 -22.54 -2.42 -18.58
N LYS A 68 -22.36 -3.54 -17.86
CA LYS A 68 -22.25 -4.88 -18.45
C LYS A 68 -23.54 -5.68 -18.24
N ALA A 69 -23.95 -6.46 -19.24
CA ALA A 69 -25.12 -7.32 -19.16
C ALA A 69 -24.88 -8.47 -18.17
N GLY A 70 -25.31 -8.29 -16.93
CA GLY A 70 -25.30 -9.32 -15.89
C GLY A 70 -26.01 -8.81 -14.64
N GLN A 71 -26.89 -9.63 -14.05
CA GLN A 71 -27.44 -9.30 -12.73
C GLN A 71 -26.30 -9.25 -11.70
N PRO A 72 -26.26 -8.22 -10.84
CA PRO A 72 -25.31 -8.22 -9.73
C PRO A 72 -25.61 -9.42 -8.82
N ASP A 73 -24.55 -10.00 -8.27
CA ASP A 73 -24.66 -11.05 -7.25
C ASP A 73 -25.50 -10.51 -6.07
N PRO A 74 -26.25 -11.34 -5.33
CA PRO A 74 -26.98 -10.86 -4.17
C PRO A 74 -26.02 -10.28 -3.11
N PRO A 75 -26.45 -9.25 -2.36
CA PRO A 75 -25.62 -8.69 -1.30
C PRO A 75 -25.34 -9.76 -0.23
N PRO A 76 -24.15 -9.74 0.40
CA PRO A 76 -23.87 -10.60 1.53
C PRO A 76 -24.85 -10.32 2.67
N THR A 77 -25.06 -11.30 3.55
CA THR A 77 -25.90 -11.15 4.74
C THR A 77 -25.09 -11.43 6.00
N LEU A 78 -25.38 -10.70 7.08
CA LEU A 78 -24.71 -10.88 8.36
C LEU A 78 -24.93 -12.31 8.92
N GLU A 79 -26.13 -12.87 8.74
CA GLU A 79 -26.43 -14.24 9.16
C GLU A 79 -25.53 -15.28 8.48
N LYS A 80 -25.29 -15.13 7.17
CA LYS A 80 -24.40 -16.02 6.43
C LYS A 80 -22.97 -15.92 6.95
N ILE A 81 -22.47 -14.69 7.16
CA ILE A 81 -21.12 -14.47 7.69
C ILE A 81 -20.98 -15.04 9.09
N LYS A 82 -21.95 -14.82 9.99
CA LYS A 82 -21.94 -15.42 11.33
C LYS A 82 -21.92 -16.94 11.31
N LYS A 83 -22.61 -17.57 10.35
CA LYS A 83 -22.64 -19.01 10.19
C LYS A 83 -21.31 -19.57 9.64
N GLU A 84 -20.66 -18.83 8.75
CA GLU A 84 -19.39 -19.22 8.12
C GLU A 84 -18.16 -18.79 8.94
N TYR A 85 -18.33 -17.92 9.92
CA TYR A 85 -17.28 -17.38 10.77
C TYR A 85 -16.52 -18.48 11.50
N LYS A 86 -15.20 -18.47 11.35
CA LYS A 86 -14.28 -19.32 12.07
C LYS A 86 -13.18 -18.42 12.64
N PRO A 87 -12.92 -18.45 13.96
CA PRO A 87 -11.78 -17.77 14.52
C PRO A 87 -10.48 -18.26 13.86
N SER A 88 -9.62 -17.31 13.49
CA SER A 88 -8.27 -17.61 13.03
C SER A 88 -7.42 -18.14 14.20
N PRO A 89 -6.38 -18.93 13.94
CA PRO A 89 -5.37 -19.25 14.95
C PRO A 89 -4.79 -17.96 15.56
N PHE A 90 -4.61 -17.95 16.87
CA PHE A 90 -4.02 -16.82 17.59
C PHE A 90 -2.50 -17.00 17.66
N GLU A 91 -1.76 -16.17 16.93
CA GLU A 91 -0.29 -16.27 16.81
C GLU A 91 0.37 -14.90 17.06
N PRO A 92 0.45 -14.41 18.31
CA PRO A 92 0.82 -13.01 18.61
C PRO A 92 2.12 -12.53 17.99
N LYS A 93 3.18 -13.36 18.03
CA LYS A 93 4.49 -13.00 17.46
C LYS A 93 4.43 -12.84 15.94
N ARG A 94 3.70 -13.74 15.28
CA ARG A 94 3.52 -13.74 13.83
C ARG A 94 2.64 -12.56 13.40
N GLU A 95 1.50 -12.37 14.07
CA GLU A 95 0.58 -11.26 13.82
C GLU A 95 1.28 -9.90 14.02
N MET A 96 2.10 -9.77 15.06
CA MET A 96 2.92 -8.56 15.27
C MET A 96 3.93 -8.36 14.12
N GLN A 97 4.67 -9.41 13.72
CA GLN A 97 5.60 -9.34 12.59
C GLN A 97 4.91 -8.87 11.31
N GLU A 98 3.77 -9.48 10.99
CA GLU A 98 2.96 -9.15 9.83
C GLU A 98 2.49 -7.70 9.89
N LEU A 99 1.96 -7.25 11.03
CA LEU A 99 1.48 -5.89 11.19
C LEU A 99 2.57 -4.83 11.01
N ILE A 100 3.74 -5.05 11.60
CA ILE A 100 4.88 -4.17 11.42
C ILE A 100 5.33 -4.18 9.96
N GLY A 101 5.39 -5.36 9.32
CA GLY A 101 5.71 -5.48 7.90
C GLY A 101 4.76 -4.69 7.01
N TYR A 102 3.44 -4.79 7.23
CA TYR A 102 2.43 -4.01 6.52
C TYR A 102 2.67 -2.51 6.64
N CYS A 103 2.86 -2.03 7.87
CA CYS A 103 3.05 -0.60 8.13
C CYS A 103 4.40 -0.07 7.60
N LEU A 104 5.44 -0.91 7.56
CA LEU A 104 6.72 -0.56 6.93
C LEU A 104 6.59 -0.46 5.42
N TRP A 105 5.86 -1.38 4.78
CA TRP A 105 5.55 -1.27 3.36
C TRP A 105 4.81 0.05 3.06
N ASP A 106 3.82 0.40 3.88
CA ASP A 106 3.05 1.64 3.73
C ASP A 106 3.90 2.92 3.91
N ILE A 107 5.01 2.86 4.64
CA ILE A 107 5.92 4.00 4.88
C ILE A 107 7.02 4.08 3.82
N PHE A 108 7.60 2.95 3.42
CA PHE A 108 8.78 2.92 2.56
C PHE A 108 8.48 2.68 1.07
N SER A 109 7.26 2.24 0.71
CA SER A 109 6.97 1.79 -0.66
C SER A 109 5.75 2.38 -1.32
N ASP A 110 4.71 2.79 -0.60
CA ASP A 110 3.43 3.26 -1.14
C ASP A 110 3.55 4.63 -1.87
N ASN A 111 4.42 4.68 -2.87
CA ASN A 111 5.01 5.86 -3.48
C ASN A 111 5.76 6.78 -2.52
N HIS A 112 6.09 6.35 -1.30
CA HIS A 112 6.71 7.21 -0.29
C HIS A 112 8.20 6.94 -0.14
N GLU A 113 8.93 7.92 0.40
CA GLU A 113 10.38 7.78 0.60
C GLU A 113 10.76 8.08 2.04
N VAL A 114 11.60 7.23 2.61
CA VAL A 114 12.33 7.51 3.85
C VAL A 114 13.71 8.03 3.48
N ILE A 115 14.08 9.19 4.02
CA ILE A 115 15.30 9.91 3.64
C ILE A 115 16.11 10.33 4.86
N ASP A 116 17.43 10.33 4.77
CA ASP A 116 18.34 10.98 5.72
C ASP A 116 19.15 12.09 5.02
N LYS A 117 20.17 12.61 5.71
CA LYS A 117 21.10 13.60 5.14
C LYS A 117 21.95 13.04 3.98
N LYS A 118 22.05 11.71 3.85
CA LYS A 118 22.89 11.03 2.85
C LYS A 118 22.09 10.57 1.63
N GLY A 119 20.77 10.52 1.71
CA GLY A 119 19.89 10.20 0.60
C GLY A 119 18.70 9.34 1.02
N ILE A 120 18.13 8.66 0.05
CA ILE A 120 16.95 7.80 0.23
C ILE A 120 17.40 6.42 0.77
N TYR A 121 16.55 5.79 1.58
CA TYR A 121 16.62 4.37 1.89
C TYR A 121 15.73 3.62 0.92
N GLU A 122 16.34 3.04 -0.12
CA GLU A 122 15.63 2.28 -1.13
C GLU A 122 15.50 0.82 -0.69
N ILE A 123 14.27 0.33 -0.66
CA ILE A 123 13.97 -1.09 -0.41
C ILE A 123 13.35 -1.76 -1.65
N GLY A 124 13.38 -1.08 -2.80
CA GLY A 124 12.89 -1.55 -4.09
C GLY A 124 11.54 -0.98 -4.51
N SER A 125 11.02 -1.48 -5.63
CA SER A 125 9.68 -1.17 -6.14
C SER A 125 8.58 -1.73 -5.22
N PHE A 126 7.30 -1.52 -5.54
CA PHE A 126 6.16 -2.04 -4.76
C PHE A 126 6.31 -3.51 -4.34
N ARG A 127 6.70 -4.38 -5.27
CA ARG A 127 6.96 -5.80 -5.00
C ARG A 127 8.34 -6.03 -4.39
N GLY A 128 9.33 -5.22 -4.78
CA GLY A 128 10.69 -5.27 -4.23
C GLY A 128 10.71 -4.99 -2.72
N ALA A 129 10.00 -3.94 -2.28
CA ALA A 129 9.84 -3.58 -0.88
C ALA A 129 9.19 -4.69 -0.06
N ALA A 130 8.14 -5.32 -0.60
CA ALA A 130 7.49 -6.44 0.03
C ALA A 130 8.42 -7.67 0.13
N GLY A 131 9.20 -7.93 -0.93
CA GLY A 131 10.23 -8.96 -0.94
C GLY A 131 11.34 -8.69 0.08
N PHE A 132 11.83 -7.45 0.16
CA PHE A 132 12.82 -7.02 1.15
C PHE A 132 12.34 -7.28 2.58
N ILE A 133 11.08 -6.93 2.89
CA ILE A 133 10.48 -7.16 4.21
C ILE A 133 10.39 -8.67 4.51
N ALA A 134 9.94 -9.47 3.55
CA ALA A 134 9.88 -10.92 3.68
C ALA A 134 11.26 -11.53 3.91
N ASP A 135 12.25 -11.15 3.10
CA ASP A 135 13.62 -11.61 3.22
C ASP A 135 14.23 -11.21 4.57
N TYR A 136 14.00 -9.98 5.03
CA TYR A 136 14.46 -9.51 6.34
C TYR A 136 13.88 -10.35 7.50
N LEU A 137 12.60 -10.69 7.45
CA LEU A 137 11.96 -11.55 8.45
C LEU A 137 12.46 -13.01 8.38
N ASN A 138 12.69 -13.51 7.17
CA ASN A 138 13.20 -14.86 6.92
C ASN A 138 14.67 -15.04 7.37
N MET A 139 15.46 -13.96 7.48
CA MET A 139 16.84 -14.05 8.00
C MET A 139 16.90 -14.49 9.47
N GLY A 140 15.86 -14.21 10.25
CA GLY A 140 15.82 -14.42 11.70
C GLY A 140 15.08 -15.68 12.17
N SER A 141 14.45 -16.44 11.27
CA SER A 141 13.62 -17.60 11.64
C SER A 141 13.56 -18.64 10.52
N GLU A 142 13.73 -19.91 10.88
CA GLU A 142 13.47 -21.05 9.97
C GLU A 142 12.01 -21.54 10.02
N GLU A 143 11.22 -21.11 11.02
CA GLU A 143 9.89 -21.65 11.29
C GLU A 143 8.80 -21.03 10.40
N ASN A 144 8.95 -19.75 10.05
CA ASN A 144 8.01 -19.02 9.19
C ASN A 144 8.75 -18.55 7.94
N ARG A 145 8.27 -18.97 6.76
CA ARG A 145 8.74 -18.45 5.48
C ARG A 145 7.69 -17.53 4.90
N TYR A 146 8.01 -16.25 4.88
CA TYR A 146 7.27 -15.23 4.16
C TYR A 146 7.71 -15.16 2.70
N ASP A 147 6.80 -14.73 1.84
CA ASP A 147 7.09 -14.28 0.48
C ASP A 147 6.68 -12.80 0.30
N TYR A 148 6.97 -12.24 -0.87
CA TYR A 148 6.63 -10.85 -1.14
C TYR A 148 5.12 -10.60 -1.18
N MET A 149 4.28 -11.61 -1.49
CA MET A 149 2.83 -11.46 -1.54
C MET A 149 2.25 -11.25 -0.14
N ASP A 150 2.91 -11.76 0.90
CA ASP A 150 2.50 -11.56 2.29
C ASP A 150 2.51 -10.10 2.70
N PHE A 151 3.35 -9.24 2.10
CA PHE A 151 3.45 -7.81 2.44
C PHE A 151 3.05 -6.87 1.30
N TYR A 152 2.79 -7.41 0.11
CA TYR A 152 2.41 -6.61 -1.05
C TYR A 152 1.10 -5.88 -0.78
N MET A 153 1.09 -4.56 -0.99
CA MET A 153 -0.02 -3.65 -0.68
C MET A 153 -0.24 -3.35 0.81
N GLY A 154 0.72 -3.69 1.67
CA GLY A 154 0.78 -3.21 3.05
C GLY A 154 -0.52 -3.44 3.83
N SER A 155 -1.03 -2.40 4.49
CA SER A 155 -2.21 -2.51 5.34
C SER A 155 -3.56 -2.42 4.61
N ILE A 156 -3.60 -2.43 3.27
CA ILE A 156 -4.84 -2.15 2.49
C ILE A 156 -6.05 -3.01 2.88
N TRP A 157 -5.84 -4.23 3.38
CA TRP A 157 -6.93 -5.14 3.75
C TRP A 157 -7.35 -5.03 5.23
N ILE A 158 -6.51 -4.44 6.08
CA ILE A 158 -6.68 -4.44 7.54
C ILE A 158 -6.77 -3.05 8.17
N HIS A 159 -6.42 -1.98 7.43
CA HIS A 159 -6.34 -0.62 7.96
C HIS A 159 -7.69 -0.06 8.47
N SER A 160 -8.82 -0.66 8.07
CA SER A 160 -10.15 -0.28 8.54
C SER A 160 -10.61 -1.07 9.77
N ARG A 161 -9.86 -2.09 10.20
CA ARG A 161 -10.27 -2.98 11.31
C ARG A 161 -9.88 -2.44 12.68
N ALA A 162 -8.81 -1.65 12.74
CA ALA A 162 -8.31 -1.01 13.95
C ALA A 162 -7.56 0.30 13.63
N ASP A 163 -7.35 1.15 14.63
CA ASP A 163 -6.51 2.35 14.46
C ASP A 163 -5.03 1.96 14.43
N LEU A 164 -4.40 2.08 13.25
CA LEU A 164 -2.98 1.81 13.05
C LEU A 164 -2.06 2.96 13.47
N THR A 165 -2.61 4.10 13.91
CA THR A 165 -1.83 5.28 14.34
C THR A 165 -0.75 4.96 15.39
N PRO A 166 -0.98 4.09 16.40
CA PRO A 166 0.06 3.72 17.37
C PRO A 166 1.27 3.04 16.72
N VAL A 167 1.03 2.16 15.74
CA VAL A 167 2.09 1.44 15.01
C VAL A 167 2.93 2.40 14.19
N TYR A 168 2.28 3.24 13.38
CA TYR A 168 2.97 4.27 12.60
C TYR A 168 3.75 5.24 13.49
N ARG A 169 3.18 5.63 14.63
CA ARG A 169 3.83 6.54 15.59
C ARG A 169 5.13 5.92 16.13
N MET A 170 5.10 4.65 16.53
CA MET A 170 6.28 3.93 16.98
C MET A 170 7.37 3.90 15.88
N ILE A 171 7.00 3.56 14.64
CA ILE A 171 7.94 3.52 13.52
C ILE A 171 8.56 4.91 13.28
N PHE A 172 7.74 5.97 13.25
CA PHE A 172 8.25 7.33 13.06
C PHE A 172 9.10 7.83 14.22
N GLN A 173 8.82 7.42 15.46
CA GLN A 173 9.68 7.75 16.60
C GLN A 173 11.07 7.12 16.44
N ARG A 174 11.13 5.86 16.01
CA ARG A 174 12.39 5.15 15.73
C ARG A 174 13.14 5.78 14.55
N LEU A 175 12.44 6.12 13.46
CA LEU A 175 13.01 6.84 12.32
C LEU A 175 13.56 8.22 12.73
N LYS A 176 12.84 8.96 13.57
CA LYS A 176 13.29 10.27 14.07
C LYS A 176 14.56 10.16 14.90
N ALA A 177 14.68 9.11 15.73
CA ALA A 177 15.90 8.84 16.49
C ALA A 177 17.11 8.60 15.57
N GLU A 178 16.89 7.99 14.41
CA GLU A 178 17.90 7.80 13.36
C GLU A 178 18.06 9.00 12.41
N ASN A 179 17.52 10.17 12.77
CA ASN A 179 17.56 11.40 11.96
C ASN A 179 16.99 11.24 10.53
N CYS A 180 16.06 10.30 10.36
CA CYS A 180 15.34 10.11 9.11
C CYS A 180 14.12 11.05 9.04
N PHE A 181 13.71 11.35 7.82
CA PHE A 181 12.51 12.11 7.47
C PHE A 181 11.69 11.30 6.46
N TRP A 182 10.47 11.75 6.24
CA TRP A 182 9.55 11.09 5.33
C TRP A 182 9.02 12.06 4.28
N LYS A 183 9.10 11.63 3.02
CA LYS A 183 8.50 12.31 1.89
C LYS A 183 7.27 11.54 1.46
N TYR A 184 6.13 12.20 1.61
CA TYR A 184 4.83 11.69 1.24
C TYR A 184 4.52 12.11 -0.19
N TYR A 185 4.00 11.17 -0.96
CA TYR A 185 3.51 11.43 -2.31
C TYR A 185 2.04 11.01 -2.36
N TYR A 186 1.20 11.88 -2.90
CA TYR A 186 -0.20 11.54 -3.09
C TYR A 186 -0.32 10.40 -4.10
N PRO A 187 -1.15 9.38 -3.85
CA PRO A 187 -1.39 8.31 -4.80
C PRO A 187 -1.86 8.91 -6.13
N ARG A 188 -1.08 8.77 -7.19
CA ARG A 188 -1.45 9.23 -8.53
C ARG A 188 -1.59 8.04 -9.45
N MET A 189 -2.80 7.82 -9.96
CA MET A 189 -3.02 6.86 -11.02
C MET A 189 -2.55 7.49 -12.34
N GLY A 190 -1.52 6.91 -12.94
CA GLY A 190 -1.04 7.28 -14.27
C GLY A 190 -1.43 6.23 -15.30
N LEU A 191 -1.72 6.66 -16.52
CA LEU A 191 -1.79 5.76 -17.68
C LEU A 191 -0.36 5.53 -18.19
N VAL A 192 0.07 4.27 -18.21
CA VAL A 192 1.29 3.89 -18.92
C VAL A 192 0.93 3.57 -20.36
N ASP A 193 1.37 4.42 -21.29
CA ASP A 193 1.22 4.18 -22.73
C ASP A 193 2.37 3.29 -23.24
N PHE A 194 2.04 2.05 -23.60
CA PHE A 194 3.00 1.09 -24.17
C PHE A 194 3.10 1.17 -25.69
N SER A 195 2.38 2.09 -26.36
CA SER A 195 2.29 2.14 -27.81
C SER A 195 3.60 2.48 -28.52
N GLY A 196 4.54 3.15 -27.84
CA GLY A 196 5.86 3.49 -28.37
C GLY A 196 6.89 2.35 -28.35
N LEU A 197 6.57 1.18 -27.81
CA LEU A 197 7.52 0.04 -27.71
C LEU A 197 7.51 -0.89 -28.93
N ARG A 198 6.63 -0.65 -29.91
CA ARG A 198 6.62 -1.35 -31.20
C ARG A 198 6.97 -0.37 -32.31
N GLU A 199 8.24 -0.32 -32.68
CA GLU A 199 8.61 0.23 -33.99
C GLU A 199 8.16 -0.75 -35.07
N GLU A 200 6.97 -0.52 -35.65
CA GLU A 200 6.60 -1.17 -36.91
C GLU A 200 7.47 -0.57 -38.02
N LYS A 201 8.39 -1.36 -38.56
CA LYS A 201 9.16 -0.98 -39.76
C LYS A 201 8.18 -0.86 -40.93
N GLU A 202 7.92 0.37 -41.36
CA GLU A 202 7.11 0.62 -42.56
C GLU A 202 7.87 0.15 -43.82
N ASP A 203 7.27 -0.78 -44.55
CA ASP A 203 7.79 -1.27 -45.83
C ASP A 203 7.40 -0.31 -46.95
N ILE A 204 8.37 0.47 -47.44
CA ILE A 204 8.19 1.57 -48.41
C ILE A 204 7.50 1.09 -49.70
N ALA A 205 7.61 -0.20 -50.04
CA ALA A 205 7.00 -0.79 -51.23
C ALA A 205 5.46 -0.92 -51.18
N ASN A 206 4.84 -0.79 -50.00
CA ASN A 206 3.39 -0.98 -49.79
C ASN A 206 2.66 0.28 -49.27
N TYR A 207 3.27 1.47 -49.43
CA TYR A 207 2.66 2.73 -49.01
C TYR A 207 1.37 3.03 -49.80
N SER A 208 0.27 3.24 -49.09
CA SER A 208 -0.99 3.71 -49.64
C SER A 208 -1.43 4.95 -48.86
N PRO A 209 -1.63 6.12 -49.52
CA PRO A 209 -2.06 7.35 -48.87
C PRO A 209 -3.38 7.21 -48.08
N GLU A 210 -4.30 6.39 -48.57
CA GLU A 210 -5.59 6.12 -47.91
C GLU A 210 -5.41 5.35 -46.60
N LYS A 211 -4.50 4.35 -46.58
CA LYS A 211 -4.16 3.61 -45.35
C LYS A 211 -3.42 4.49 -44.34
N SER A 212 -2.52 5.35 -44.82
CA SER A 212 -1.78 6.30 -43.99
C SER A 212 -2.73 7.28 -43.29
N PHE A 213 -3.69 7.85 -44.03
CA PHE A 213 -4.69 8.77 -43.48
C PHE A 213 -5.62 8.09 -42.45
N LEU A 214 -6.03 6.83 -42.71
CA LEU A 214 -6.83 6.07 -41.74
C LEU A 214 -6.04 5.75 -40.46
N GLN A 215 -4.78 5.36 -40.58
CA GLN A 215 -3.91 5.10 -39.44
C GLN A 215 -3.60 6.37 -38.63
N GLU A 216 -3.43 7.51 -39.30
CA GLU A 216 -3.23 8.81 -38.67
C GLU A 216 -4.49 9.22 -37.89
N LYS A 217 -5.67 9.07 -38.49
CA LYS A 217 -6.95 9.33 -37.83
C LYS A 217 -7.19 8.40 -36.63
N GLU A 218 -6.90 7.10 -36.74
CA GLU A 218 -7.01 6.16 -35.61
C GLU A 218 -6.01 6.49 -34.48
N LYS A 219 -4.79 6.92 -34.82
CA LYS A 219 -3.80 7.39 -33.85
C LYS A 219 -4.28 8.66 -33.14
N GLU A 220 -4.84 9.62 -33.86
CA GLU A 220 -5.42 10.84 -33.28
C GLU A 220 -6.59 10.52 -32.35
N GLU A 221 -7.52 9.67 -32.77
CA GLU A 221 -8.66 9.25 -31.94
C GLU A 221 -8.20 8.52 -30.67
N LYS A 222 -7.19 7.65 -30.78
CA LYS A 222 -6.60 6.96 -29.63
C LYS A 222 -5.88 7.92 -28.69
N GLN A 223 -5.11 8.87 -29.22
CA GLN A 223 -4.42 9.89 -28.42
C GLN A 223 -5.42 10.80 -27.70
N GLU A 224 -6.49 11.20 -28.36
CA GLU A 224 -7.58 11.97 -27.76
C GLU A 224 -8.29 11.17 -26.66
N GLY A 225 -8.54 9.88 -26.87
CA GLY A 225 -9.05 8.96 -25.84
C GLY A 225 -8.13 8.88 -24.62
N ILE A 226 -6.82 8.73 -24.82
CA ILE A 226 -5.82 8.70 -23.73
C ILE A 226 -5.81 10.04 -22.99
N ARG A 227 -5.84 11.18 -23.69
CA ARG A 227 -5.88 12.51 -23.07
C ARG A 227 -7.13 12.70 -22.22
N ARG A 228 -8.29 12.26 -22.69
CA ARG A 228 -9.54 12.32 -21.92
C ARG A 228 -9.45 11.51 -20.63
N LEU A 229 -8.99 10.26 -20.72
CA LEU A 229 -8.81 9.41 -19.54
C LEU A 229 -7.77 9.99 -18.57
N GLN A 230 -6.67 10.54 -19.08
CA GLN A 230 -5.67 11.21 -18.25
C GLN A 230 -6.25 12.42 -17.51
N ASN A 231 -7.05 13.24 -18.19
CA ASN A 231 -7.75 14.36 -17.57
C ASN A 231 -8.77 13.91 -16.51
N GLU A 232 -9.44 12.77 -16.71
CA GLU A 232 -10.33 12.17 -15.71
C GLU A 232 -9.54 11.71 -14.48
N PHE A 233 -8.42 11.02 -14.67
CA PHE A 233 -7.54 10.62 -13.57
C PHE A 233 -6.97 11.81 -12.80
N ASP A 234 -6.57 12.87 -13.49
CA ASP A 234 -6.07 14.09 -12.83
C ASP A 234 -7.16 14.79 -12.01
N LYS A 235 -8.42 14.77 -12.47
CA LYS A 235 -9.55 15.28 -11.66
C LYS A 235 -9.78 14.46 -10.40
N ILE A 236 -9.81 13.14 -10.53
CA ILE A 236 -9.95 12.21 -9.38
C ILE A 236 -8.80 12.45 -8.39
N TYR A 237 -7.58 12.58 -8.88
CA TYR A 237 -6.40 12.88 -8.08
C TYR A 237 -6.55 14.18 -7.27
N GLU A 238 -6.99 15.28 -7.91
CA GLU A 238 -7.18 16.55 -7.21
C GLU A 238 -8.32 16.51 -6.18
N GLU A 239 -9.39 15.78 -6.45
CA GLU A 239 -10.48 15.55 -5.49
C GLU A 239 -10.01 14.74 -4.29
N GLU A 240 -9.26 13.66 -4.53
CA GLU A 240 -8.70 12.82 -3.50
C GLU A 240 -7.66 13.56 -2.65
N LYS A 241 -6.80 14.36 -3.27
CA LYS A 241 -5.86 15.25 -2.57
C LYS A 241 -6.59 16.21 -1.63
N LYS A 242 -7.71 16.82 -2.05
CA LYS A 242 -8.53 17.69 -1.19
C LYS A 242 -9.18 16.93 -0.04
N HIS A 243 -9.70 15.74 -0.31
CA HIS A 243 -10.27 14.86 0.71
C HIS A 243 -9.22 14.49 1.77
N LEU A 244 -8.03 14.07 1.35
CA LEU A 244 -6.93 13.70 2.23
C LEU A 244 -6.41 14.88 3.07
N LYS A 245 -6.42 16.11 2.54
CA LYS A 245 -6.09 17.30 3.33
C LYS A 245 -7.09 17.57 4.45
N SER A 246 -8.36 17.21 4.25
CA SER A 246 -9.43 17.37 5.26
C SER A 246 -9.42 16.24 6.28
N ASN A 247 -9.12 15.01 5.84
CA ASN A 247 -8.99 13.84 6.71
C ASN A 247 -7.67 13.09 6.42
N PRO A 248 -6.56 13.50 7.07
CA PRO A 248 -5.27 12.88 6.81
C PRO A 248 -5.25 11.38 7.20
N PRO A 249 -4.55 10.53 6.42
CA PRO A 249 -4.36 9.11 6.77
C PRO A 249 -3.68 8.93 8.12
N ALA A 250 -3.88 7.76 8.74
CA ALA A 250 -3.27 7.41 10.03
C ALA A 250 -1.74 7.60 10.03
N LYS A 251 -1.05 7.20 8.95
CA LYS A 251 0.40 7.40 8.78
C LYS A 251 0.80 8.88 8.80
N VAL A 252 0.03 9.76 8.15
CA VAL A 252 0.31 11.21 8.15
C VAL A 252 0.02 11.83 9.52
N LYS A 253 -1.09 11.46 10.16
CA LYS A 253 -1.42 11.88 11.54
C LYS A 253 -0.31 11.47 12.52
N ALA A 254 0.17 10.23 12.42
CA ALA A 254 1.27 9.72 13.23
C ALA A 254 2.57 10.51 12.98
N TYR A 255 2.92 10.80 11.73
CA TYR A 255 4.10 11.61 11.41
C TYR A 255 4.03 13.00 12.05
N VAL A 256 2.89 13.69 11.90
CA VAL A 256 2.67 15.03 12.49
C VAL A 256 2.81 14.97 14.01
N ASN A 257 2.25 13.94 14.66
CA ASN A 257 2.36 13.76 16.10
C ASN A 257 3.81 13.58 16.58
N VAL A 258 4.68 13.00 15.75
CA VAL A 258 6.08 12.72 16.11
C VAL A 258 7.02 13.89 15.74
N TYR A 259 6.83 14.48 14.57
CA TYR A 259 7.72 15.52 14.02
C TYR A 259 7.22 16.94 14.26
N GLY A 260 5.97 17.13 14.68
CA GLY A 260 5.35 18.45 14.91
C GLY A 260 5.05 19.23 13.63
N LYS A 261 5.18 18.60 12.45
CA LYS A 261 4.95 19.19 11.13
C LYS A 261 4.51 18.12 10.14
N TYR A 262 3.88 18.56 9.04
CA TYR A 262 3.53 17.67 7.93
C TYR A 262 4.78 17.12 7.22
N PRO A 263 4.69 15.93 6.60
CA PRO A 263 5.79 15.37 5.82
C PRO A 263 6.07 16.21 4.58
N LEU A 264 7.26 16.03 4.01
CA LEU A 264 7.62 16.66 2.73
C LEU A 264 6.63 16.18 1.64
N GLY A 265 6.24 17.05 0.72
CA GLY A 265 5.26 16.74 -0.32
C GLY A 265 3.78 16.83 0.10
N TRP A 266 3.47 17.03 1.40
CA TRP A 266 2.06 17.14 1.85
C TRP A 266 1.39 18.46 1.47
N CYS A 267 2.10 19.57 1.62
CA CYS A 267 1.58 20.92 1.39
C CYS A 267 1.70 21.39 -0.07
N GLU A 268 2.57 20.74 -0.85
CA GLU A 268 2.72 20.90 -2.30
C GLU A 268 1.46 20.38 -3.03
#